data_AF-A0A7U8GUA7-F1
#
_entry.id   AF-A0A7U8GUA7-F1
#
_cell.length_a   1.000
_cell.length_b   1.000
_cell.length_c   1.000
_cell.angle_alpha   90.00
_cell.angle_beta   90.00
_cell.angle_gamma   90.00
#
_symmetry.space_group_name_H-M   'P 1'
#
loop_
_entity.id
_entity.type
_entity.pdbx_description
1 polymer ?
#
loop_
_entity_poly.entity_id
_entity_poly.type
_entity_poly.pdbx_seq_one_letter_code
_entity_poly.pdbx_strand_id
1 'polypeptide(L)'
;MKSGEDLYNYYCKTCHENRGPGAHMEYLADQEPMKPYKIILMIKYGYNQDKHSMPVFDQLSEEQADAVARHVVMLQMSHRQQ
;
A
#
# COMPACT_ATOMS: atom_id res chain seq x y z
N MET A 1 -11.38 1.35 15.70
CA MET A 1 -10.28 1.45 14.72
C MET A 1 -10.74 0.76 13.44
N LYS A 2 -10.49 1.34 12.26
CA LYS A 2 -10.72 0.64 10.97
C LYS A 2 -9.56 -0.32 10.70
N SER A 3 -9.82 -1.46 10.08
CA SER A 3 -8.77 -2.43 9.74
C SER A 3 -7.85 -1.92 8.62
N GLY A 4 -6.69 -2.57 8.43
CA GLY A 4 -5.79 -2.24 7.31
C GLY A 4 -6.46 -2.44 5.94
N GLU A 5 -7.32 -3.45 5.81
CA GLU A 5 -8.12 -3.70 4.62
C GLU A 5 -9.14 -2.58 4.37
N ASP A 6 -9.89 -2.17 5.39
CA ASP A 6 -10.88 -1.08 5.26
C ASP A 6 -10.21 0.23 4.83
N LEU A 7 -9.06 0.53 5.43
CA LEU A 7 -8.29 1.74 5.11
C LEU A 7 -7.73 1.66 3.68
N TYR A 8 -7.20 0.51 3.27
CA TYR A 8 -6.70 0.28 1.92
C TYR A 8 -7.82 0.41 0.87
N ASN A 9 -8.97 -0.21 1.12
CA ASN A 9 -10.14 -0.13 0.25
C ASN A 9 -10.64 1.30 0.10
N TYR A 10 -10.62 2.08 1.19
CA TYR A 10 -11.10 3.46 1.20
C TYR A 10 -10.12 4.44 0.53
N TYR A 11 -8.81 4.30 0.78
CA TYR A 11 -7.82 5.29 0.36
C TYR A 11 -6.98 4.90 -0.88
N CYS A 12 -6.78 3.61 -1.14
CA CYS A 12 -5.73 3.15 -2.05
C CYS A 12 -6.29 2.40 -3.28
N LYS A 13 -7.21 1.45 -3.04
CA LYS A 13 -7.62 0.42 -4.01
C LYS A 13 -7.99 0.98 -5.38
N THR A 14 -8.90 1.94 -5.43
CA THR A 14 -9.39 2.49 -6.71
C THR A 14 -8.28 3.16 -7.53
N CYS A 15 -7.34 3.85 -6.89
CA CYS A 15 -6.24 4.46 -7.64
C CYS A 15 -5.26 3.39 -8.15
N HIS A 16 -4.93 2.40 -7.30
CA HIS A 16 -4.05 1.30 -7.68
C HIS A 16 -4.62 0.44 -8.80
N GLU A 17 -5.93 0.21 -8.82
CA GLU A 17 -6.64 -0.47 -9.90
C GLU A 17 -6.54 0.29 -11.22
N ASN A 18 -6.79 1.60 -11.19
CA ASN A 18 -6.89 2.40 -12.42
C ASN A 18 -5.53 2.83 -12.99
N ARG A 19 -4.52 3.00 -12.14
CA ARG A 19 -3.28 3.72 -12.50
C ARG A 19 -2.01 3.14 -11.87
N GLY A 20 -2.11 2.02 -11.18
CA GLY A 20 -1.03 1.53 -10.34
C GLY A 20 -0.85 0.01 -10.43
N PRO A 21 -0.44 -0.64 -9.33
CA PRO A 21 -0.04 -2.04 -9.32
C PRO A 21 -1.22 -3.04 -9.38
N GLY A 22 -2.43 -2.57 -9.67
CA GLY A 22 -3.67 -3.36 -9.59
C GLY A 22 -4.37 -3.23 -8.24
N ALA A 23 -5.66 -3.55 -8.20
CA ALA A 23 -6.52 -3.39 -7.04
C ALA A 23 -5.98 -4.10 -5.79
N HIS A 24 -5.29 -5.22 -5.96
CA HIS A 24 -4.70 -6.04 -4.91
C HIS A 24 -3.20 -6.29 -5.13
N MET A 25 -2.49 -5.40 -5.82
CA MET A 25 -1.05 -5.54 -6.12
C MET A 25 -0.72 -6.67 -7.14
N GLU A 26 -1.66 -7.03 -7.99
CA GLU A 26 -1.54 -8.10 -9.00
C GLU A 26 -0.30 -7.94 -9.88
N TYR A 27 0.07 -6.69 -10.24
CA TYR A 27 1.20 -6.40 -11.12
C TYR A 27 2.56 -6.39 -10.41
N LEU A 28 2.57 -6.63 -9.09
CA LEU A 28 3.78 -6.77 -8.29
C LEU A 28 3.98 -8.21 -7.78
N ALA A 29 3.20 -9.18 -8.27
CA ALA A 29 3.22 -10.58 -7.84
C ALA A 29 4.63 -11.22 -7.89
N ASP A 30 5.41 -10.89 -8.91
CA ASP A 30 6.75 -11.45 -9.14
C ASP A 30 7.86 -10.73 -8.34
N GLN A 31 7.53 -9.63 -7.65
CA GLN A 31 8.51 -8.83 -6.92
C GLN A 31 8.61 -9.25 -5.45
N GLU A 32 9.78 -9.03 -4.85
CA GLU A 32 9.93 -9.20 -3.41
C GLU A 32 8.98 -8.24 -2.66
N PRO A 33 8.20 -8.75 -1.68
CA PRO A 33 7.31 -7.92 -0.88
C PRO A 33 8.09 -6.78 -0.22
N MET A 34 7.49 -5.58 -0.21
CA MET A 34 8.10 -4.45 0.46
C MET A 34 8.14 -4.69 1.97
N LYS A 35 9.10 -4.06 2.65
CA LYS A 35 9.09 -4.02 4.11
C LYS A 35 8.01 -3.02 4.57
N PRO A 36 7.19 -3.31 5.59
CA PRO A 36 6.12 -2.42 6.03
C PRO A 36 6.57 -0.97 6.29
N TYR A 37 7.72 -0.77 6.94
CA TYR A 37 8.24 0.58 7.21
C TYR A 37 8.53 1.39 5.93
N LYS A 38 8.88 0.75 4.81
CA LYS A 38 9.09 1.46 3.53
C LYS A 38 7.77 2.01 3.01
N ILE A 39 6.69 1.26 3.16
CA ILE A 39 5.34 1.71 2.77
C ILE A 39 4.90 2.87 3.66
N ILE A 40 5.15 2.79 4.98
CA ILE A 40 4.88 3.90 5.91
C ILE A 40 5.62 5.16 5.47
N LEU A 41 6.91 5.05 5.12
CA LEU A 41 7.70 6.18 4.61
C LEU A 41 7.12 6.78 3.33
N MET A 42 6.62 5.94 2.41
CA MET A 42 5.99 6.39 1.17
C MET A 42 4.65 7.11 1.44
N ILE A 43 3.75 6.51 2.22
CA ILE A 43 2.39 7.05 2.41
C ILE A 43 2.36 8.25 3.34
N LYS A 44 3.31 8.37 4.30
CA LYS A 44 3.33 9.48 5.27
C LYS A 44 4.27 10.61 4.92
N TYR A 45 5.34 10.34 4.18
CA TYR A 45 6.41 11.32 3.93
C TYR A 45 6.76 11.50 2.46
N GLY A 46 6.08 10.79 1.55
CA GLY A 46 6.32 10.89 0.11
C GLY A 46 7.71 10.41 -0.32
N TYR A 47 8.32 9.51 0.45
CA TYR A 47 9.63 8.96 0.13
C TYR A 47 9.61 8.23 -1.22
N ASN A 48 10.56 8.55 -2.12
CA ASN A 48 10.76 7.88 -3.41
C ASN A 48 9.57 7.99 -4.39
N GLN A 49 8.86 9.11 -4.37
CA GLN A 49 7.73 9.41 -5.27
C GLN A 49 8.13 9.76 -6.71
N ASP A 50 9.41 9.90 -7.01
CA ASP A 50 9.94 10.27 -8.33
C ASP A 50 9.47 9.30 -9.45
N LYS A 51 9.06 8.09 -9.08
CA LYS A 51 8.56 7.05 -9.99
C LYS A 51 7.04 6.86 -9.94
N HIS A 52 6.35 7.39 -8.93
CA HIS A 52 4.91 7.20 -8.72
C HIS A 52 4.29 8.43 -8.03
N SER A 53 3.36 9.10 -8.72
CA SER A 53 2.59 10.21 -8.15
C SER A 53 1.49 9.69 -7.23
N MET A 54 1.84 9.34 -5.99
CA MET A 54 0.89 8.96 -4.94
C MET A 54 0.70 10.13 -3.97
N PRO A 55 -0.51 10.43 -3.47
CA PRO A 55 -0.67 11.42 -2.42
C PRO A 55 0.00 10.97 -1.11
N VAL A 56 0.35 11.94 -0.26
CA VAL A 56 0.69 11.70 1.14
C VAL A 56 -0.61 11.68 1.94
N PHE A 57 -0.69 10.79 2.92
CA PHE A 57 -1.85 10.56 3.77
C PHE A 57 -1.55 11.00 5.21
N ASP A 58 -1.40 12.31 5.41
CA ASP A 58 -1.10 12.93 6.70
C ASP A 58 -2.22 12.75 7.74
N GLN A 59 -3.45 12.52 7.28
CA GLN A 59 -4.62 12.22 8.10
C GLN A 59 -4.58 10.83 8.76
N LEU A 60 -3.70 9.92 8.33
CA LEU A 60 -3.56 8.61 8.94
C LEU A 60 -2.66 8.68 10.18
N SER A 61 -3.15 8.17 11.31
CA SER A 61 -2.31 7.94 12.49
C SER A 61 -1.19 6.94 12.19
N GLU A 62 -0.15 6.89 13.02
CA GLU A 62 0.93 5.89 12.88
C GLU A 62 0.38 4.45 12.88
N GLU A 63 -0.58 4.16 13.76
CA GLU A 63 -1.22 2.84 13.85
C GLU A 63 -2.02 2.50 12.58
N GLN A 64 -2.72 3.48 12.00
CA GLN A 64 -3.46 3.29 10.75
C GLN A 64 -2.51 3.09 9.57
N ALA A 65 -1.41 3.84 9.53
CA ALA A 65 -0.38 3.69 8.51
C ALA A 65 0.30 2.30 8.59
N ASP A 66 0.62 1.81 9.80
CA ASP A 66 1.15 0.46 10.01
C ASP A 66 0.13 -0.61 9.57
N ALA A 67 -1.15 -0.45 9.92
CA ALA A 67 -2.20 -1.38 9.51
C ALA A 67 -2.34 -1.48 7.98
N VAL A 68 -2.32 -0.34 7.27
CA VAL A 68 -2.32 -0.30 5.79
C VAL A 68 -1.06 -0.95 5.24
N ALA A 69 0.12 -0.61 5.78
CA ALA A 69 1.39 -1.15 5.31
C ALA A 69 1.44 -2.68 5.43
N ARG A 70 1.01 -3.24 6.56
CA ARG A 70 0.93 -4.70 6.74
C ARG A 70 -0.05 -5.34 5.77
N HIS A 71 -1.21 -4.72 5.54
CA HIS A 71 -2.18 -5.22 4.58
C HIS A 71 -1.63 -5.26 3.15
N VAL A 72 -0.95 -4.20 2.71
CA VAL A 72 -0.28 -4.16 1.41
C VAL A 72 0.75 -5.30 1.26
N VAL A 73 1.55 -5.56 2.29
CA VAL A 73 2.52 -6.67 2.26
C VAL A 73 1.81 -8.03 2.17
N MET A 74 0.70 -8.22 2.90
CA MET A 74 -0.09 -9.45 2.78
C MET A 74 -0.63 -9.66 1.36
N LEU A 75 -1.09 -8.60 0.69
CA LEU A 75 -1.54 -8.66 -0.69
C LEU A 75 -0.40 -9.09 -1.63
N GLN A 76 0.78 -8.47 -1.50
CA GLN A 76 1.97 -8.84 -2.30
C GLN A 76 2.36 -10.31 -2.09
N MET A 77 2.31 -10.80 -0.85
CA MET A 77 2.63 -12.20 -0.54
C MET A 77 1.58 -13.19 -1.08
N SER A 78 0.31 -12.81 -1.10
CA SER A 78 -0.80 -13.68 -1.54
C SER A 78 -0.76 -13.99 -3.03
N HIS A 79 -0.20 -13.08 -3.84
CA HIS A 79 -0.04 -13.30 -5.28
C HIS A 79 1.17 -14.17 -5.65
N ARG A 80 2.13 -14.35 -4.73
CA ARG A 80 3.33 -15.16 -4.97
C ARG A 80 3.11 -16.67 -4.82
N GLN A 81 1.96 -17.07 -4.26
CA GLN A 81 1.62 -18.48 -3.98
C GLN A 81 0.74 -19.12 -5.07
N GLN A 82 0.50 -18.40 -6.18
CA GLN A 82 -0.27 -18.86 -7.34
C GLN A 82 0.68 -19.08 -8.52
#